data_AF-A0A484LSY3-F1
#
_entry.id   AF-A0A484LSY3-F1
#
_cell.length_a   1.000
_cell.length_b   1.000
_cell.length_c   1.000
_cell.angle_alpha   90.00
_cell.angle_beta   90.00
_cell.angle_gamma   90.00
#
_symmetry.space_group_name_H-M   'P 1'
#
loop_
_entity.id
_entity.type
_entity.pdbx_description
1 polymer ?
#
loop_
_entity_poly.entity_id
_entity_poly.type
_entity_poly.pdbx_seq_one_letter_code
_entity_poly.pdbx_strand_id
1 'polypeptide(L)'
;MNFRSYDIPKTTGGTSSAGPHSKTIPVQRETVEIHSEEETPQTGKATQTGKDPVDPIPDKGKGKKRVKHAATNHPSAKRRRGENAPAEESLEELCVKLTLKLKEMGEVRSDALEQLTEDSSSRLAQLEEKLKRSEAHNRELKDLTARQLDEMANLSAIAGGAKAETLQLKEEKLKLMDELESKEREFPGRACQWIEDNLVEAARVLTSSEERTVEGFKMLYRDEQGKEMITQIGSYGFMSGQKRDREATYAILAERDPDINAESYGLAPFPDDEPAPPFPLE
;
A
#
# COMPACT_ATOMS: atom_id res chain seq x y z
N MET A 1 -63.26 -54.62 -22.91
CA MET A 1 -61.87 -55.12 -22.91
C MET A 1 -61.37 -55.01 -21.48
N ASN A 2 -61.03 -56.14 -20.86
CA ASN A 2 -60.51 -56.18 -19.49
C ASN A 2 -58.98 -56.15 -19.57
N PHE A 3 -58.34 -55.13 -18.99
CA PHE A 3 -56.89 -55.09 -18.83
C PHE A 3 -56.53 -55.79 -17.51
N ARG A 4 -55.74 -56.86 -17.61
CA ARG A 4 -55.03 -57.41 -16.44
C ARG A 4 -53.79 -56.56 -16.19
N SER A 5 -53.65 -56.06 -14.97
CA SER A 5 -52.39 -55.50 -14.47
C SER A 5 -51.38 -56.63 -14.24
N TYR A 6 -50.15 -56.43 -14.70
CA TYR A 6 -49.02 -57.29 -14.37
C TYR A 6 -48.18 -56.57 -13.30
N ASP A 7 -47.97 -57.24 -12.17
CA ASP A 7 -47.08 -56.78 -11.10
C ASP A 7 -45.62 -57.07 -11.47
N ILE A 8 -44.76 -56.06 -11.36
CA ILE A 8 -43.32 -56.16 -11.65
C ILE A 8 -42.61 -56.71 -10.40
N PRO A 9 -41.75 -57.74 -10.52
CA PRO A 9 -41.02 -58.28 -9.37
C PRO A 9 -39.94 -57.30 -8.91
N LYS A 10 -39.85 -57.09 -7.60
CA LYS A 10 -38.76 -56.35 -6.96
C LYS A 10 -37.59 -57.32 -6.74
N THR A 11 -36.50 -57.15 -7.47
CA THR A 11 -35.24 -57.84 -7.17
C THR A 11 -34.19 -56.85 -6.66
N THR A 12 -33.68 -57.21 -5.50
CA THR A 12 -32.67 -56.59 -4.67
C THR A 12 -31.27 -57.12 -5.01
N GLY A 13 -30.30 -56.21 -5.19
CA GLY A 13 -28.91 -56.32 -4.73
C GLY A 13 -27.93 -57.25 -5.45
N GLY A 14 -26.70 -56.75 -5.66
CA GLY A 14 -25.50 -57.53 -5.98
C GLY A 14 -24.49 -56.72 -6.82
N THR A 15 -23.60 -55.91 -6.24
CA THR A 15 -22.24 -56.24 -5.76
C THR A 15 -21.17 -56.24 -6.86
N SER A 16 -20.30 -55.23 -6.79
CA SER A 16 -19.14 -54.93 -7.63
C SER A 16 -18.03 -55.99 -7.56
N SER A 17 -17.31 -56.18 -8.66
CA SER A 17 -15.94 -56.72 -8.65
C SER A 17 -15.07 -56.08 -9.74
N ALA A 18 -13.82 -55.78 -9.38
CA ALA A 18 -12.85 -55.01 -10.14
C ALA A 18 -12.01 -55.85 -11.12
N GLY A 19 -11.55 -55.25 -12.22
CA GLY A 19 -10.44 -55.76 -13.06
C GLY A 19 -10.40 -55.18 -14.50
N PRO A 20 -9.24 -55.10 -15.17
CA PRO A 20 -8.85 -53.80 -15.76
C PRO A 20 -8.42 -53.78 -17.25
N HIS A 21 -8.37 -52.54 -17.77
CA HIS A 21 -7.54 -51.99 -18.86
C HIS A 21 -8.03 -51.94 -20.33
N SER A 22 -8.13 -50.68 -20.79
CA SER A 22 -7.58 -50.10 -22.04
C SER A 22 -8.38 -50.21 -23.35
N LYS A 23 -8.80 -49.05 -23.89
CA LYS A 23 -8.11 -48.32 -24.98
C LYS A 23 -8.90 -47.07 -25.41
N THR A 24 -8.21 -45.93 -25.44
CA THR A 24 -8.70 -44.62 -25.88
C THR A 24 -8.79 -44.57 -27.42
N ILE A 25 -9.90 -44.04 -27.94
CA ILE A 25 -10.02 -43.57 -29.33
C ILE A 25 -10.22 -42.04 -29.27
N PRO A 26 -9.43 -41.22 -29.99
CA PRO A 26 -9.56 -39.77 -29.94
C PRO A 26 -10.64 -39.31 -30.93
N VAL A 27 -11.62 -38.54 -30.45
CA VAL A 27 -12.57 -37.82 -31.31
C VAL A 27 -12.15 -36.36 -31.40
N GLN A 28 -12.08 -35.88 -32.64
CA GLN A 28 -11.63 -34.55 -33.04
C GLN A 28 -12.53 -33.45 -32.46
N ARG A 29 -11.93 -32.38 -31.93
CA ARG A 29 -12.63 -31.15 -31.54
C ARG A 29 -12.67 -30.19 -32.73
N GLU A 30 -13.86 -29.86 -33.20
CA GLU A 30 -14.09 -28.76 -34.11
C GLU A 30 -14.02 -27.43 -33.33
N THR A 31 -13.23 -26.48 -33.83
CA THR A 31 -12.96 -25.20 -33.17
C THR A 31 -13.94 -24.16 -33.69
N VAL A 32 -14.75 -23.57 -32.82
CA VAL A 32 -15.55 -22.38 -33.15
C VAL A 32 -14.80 -21.16 -32.65
N GLU A 33 -14.35 -20.34 -33.59
CA GLU A 33 -13.70 -19.05 -33.39
C GLU A 33 -14.76 -18.00 -33.04
N ILE A 34 -14.66 -17.41 -31.84
CA ILE A 34 -15.53 -16.30 -31.41
C ILE A 34 -14.67 -15.04 -31.34
N HIS A 35 -14.94 -14.09 -32.22
CA HIS A 35 -14.31 -12.77 -32.20
C HIS A 35 -14.83 -11.94 -31.02
N SER A 36 -13.91 -11.37 -30.25
CA SER A 36 -14.20 -10.48 -29.12
C SER A 36 -14.02 -9.02 -29.57
N GLU A 37 -15.11 -8.26 -29.63
CA GLU A 37 -15.07 -6.80 -29.73
C GLU A 37 -15.33 -6.24 -28.32
N GLU A 38 -14.31 -5.64 -27.70
CA GLU A 38 -14.43 -4.90 -26.44
C GLU A 38 -14.02 -3.43 -26.67
N GLU A 39 -15.03 -2.57 -26.73
CA GLU A 39 -14.92 -1.10 -26.77
C GLU A 39 -15.04 -0.57 -25.32
N THR A 40 -13.96 -0.03 -24.77
CA THR A 40 -13.93 0.63 -23.45
C THR A 40 -14.42 2.07 -23.52
N PRO A 41 -15.23 2.57 -22.56
CA PRO A 41 -15.74 3.94 -22.58
C PRO A 41 -14.74 4.97 -22.02
N GLN A 42 -14.54 6.06 -22.77
CA GLN A 42 -13.94 7.30 -22.29
C GLN A 42 -14.92 8.04 -21.36
N THR A 43 -14.45 8.47 -20.20
CA THR A 43 -15.14 9.50 -19.38
C THR A 43 -14.26 10.75 -19.32
N GLY A 44 -14.82 11.88 -19.75
CA GLY A 44 -14.10 13.13 -19.97
C GLY A 44 -14.01 14.07 -18.77
N LYS A 45 -13.19 15.12 -18.97
CA LYS A 45 -13.35 16.46 -18.37
C LYS A 45 -12.62 17.51 -19.22
N ALA A 46 -13.39 18.44 -19.79
CA ALA A 46 -12.96 19.80 -20.17
C ALA A 46 -13.23 20.74 -18.95
N THR A 47 -12.68 21.93 -18.72
CA THR A 47 -12.22 23.03 -19.58
C THR A 47 -11.46 24.04 -18.71
N GLN A 48 -10.38 24.69 -19.21
CA GLN A 48 -10.19 26.17 -19.30
C GLN A 48 -8.70 26.60 -19.35
N THR A 49 -8.49 27.66 -20.13
CA THR A 49 -7.28 28.15 -20.81
C THR A 49 -6.98 29.61 -20.47
N GLY A 50 -5.67 29.96 -20.42
CA GLY A 50 -5.09 31.29 -20.72
C GLY A 50 -4.59 32.09 -19.50
N LYS A 51 -3.46 32.82 -19.46
CA LYS A 51 -2.36 33.19 -20.40
C LYS A 51 -1.13 33.70 -19.58
N ASP A 52 0.05 33.67 -20.19
CA ASP A 52 1.45 33.99 -19.75
C ASP A 52 1.73 35.48 -19.33
N PRO A 53 2.98 36.03 -19.16
CA PRO A 53 4.37 35.46 -19.14
C PRO A 53 5.38 36.08 -18.10
N VAL A 54 6.64 35.60 -18.10
CA VAL A 54 7.95 36.35 -18.11
C VAL A 54 9.09 35.64 -17.30
N ASP A 55 9.92 34.88 -18.03
CA ASP A 55 11.40 34.84 -18.15
C ASP A 55 12.42 34.79 -16.96
N PRO A 56 13.68 34.30 -17.22
CA PRO A 56 14.44 33.39 -16.34
C PRO A 56 15.79 33.96 -15.79
N ILE A 57 16.46 33.22 -14.89
CA ILE A 57 17.84 33.53 -14.42
C ILE A 57 18.77 32.28 -14.40
N PRO A 58 20.03 32.39 -14.90
CA PRO A 58 21.02 31.32 -14.99
C PRO A 58 22.09 31.36 -13.85
N ASP A 59 22.86 30.28 -13.64
CA ASP A 59 24.31 30.18 -13.96
C ASP A 59 25.11 29.13 -13.12
N LYS A 60 25.80 28.26 -13.88
CA LYS A 60 27.14 27.62 -13.75
C LYS A 60 27.79 27.21 -12.40
N GLY A 61 28.37 25.99 -12.45
CA GLY A 61 29.85 25.89 -12.38
C GLY A 61 30.46 24.96 -11.32
N LYS A 62 30.73 23.70 -11.68
CA LYS A 62 31.70 22.83 -10.98
C LYS A 62 33.13 23.25 -11.33
N GLY A 63 34.00 23.47 -10.34
CA GLY A 63 35.43 23.65 -10.58
C GLY A 63 36.32 23.90 -9.35
N LYS A 64 37.21 22.94 -9.08
CA LYS A 64 38.59 23.06 -8.53
C LYS A 64 38.85 23.34 -7.03
N LYS A 65 39.41 22.29 -6.41
CA LYS A 65 40.72 22.19 -5.69
C LYS A 65 41.15 23.33 -4.74
N ARG A 66 41.14 22.97 -3.44
CA ARG A 66 42.24 22.99 -2.44
C ARG A 66 43.34 24.08 -2.53
N VAL A 67 43.48 24.78 -1.40
CA VAL A 67 44.70 25.07 -0.60
C VAL A 67 45.41 26.43 -0.77
N LYS A 68 45.76 26.93 0.43
CA LYS A 68 46.81 27.88 0.86
C LYS A 68 46.45 29.36 0.85
N HIS A 69 46.16 29.84 2.07
CA HIS A 69 46.46 31.20 2.49
C HIS A 69 47.94 31.49 2.26
N ALA A 70 48.24 32.48 1.43
CA ALA A 70 49.54 33.10 1.32
C ALA A 70 49.39 34.55 1.83
N ALA A 71 50.12 34.86 2.89
CA ALA A 71 50.21 36.20 3.44
C ALA A 71 50.87 37.13 2.42
N THR A 72 50.16 38.17 1.99
CA THR A 72 50.75 39.26 1.21
C THR A 72 51.39 40.25 2.17
N ASN A 73 52.70 40.17 2.26
CA ASN A 73 53.60 41.15 2.86
C ASN A 73 53.32 42.55 2.31
N HIS A 74 53.03 43.51 3.18
CA HIS A 74 53.18 44.92 2.85
C HIS A 74 54.67 45.32 2.95
N PRO A 75 55.18 46.18 2.05
CA PRO A 75 56.57 46.59 2.07
C PRO A 75 56.80 47.52 3.27
N SER A 76 57.49 47.01 4.30
CA SER A 76 58.01 47.85 5.37
C SER A 76 59.12 48.73 4.80
N ALA A 77 58.87 50.04 4.73
CA ALA A 77 59.85 51.03 4.34
C ALA A 77 61.08 50.96 5.28
N LYS A 78 62.22 50.62 4.69
CA LYS A 78 63.51 50.50 5.34
C LYS A 78 64.08 51.91 5.58
N ARG A 79 63.82 52.52 6.74
CA ARG A 79 64.62 53.68 7.22
C ARG A 79 65.69 53.17 8.19
N ARG A 80 66.95 53.29 7.77
CA ARG A 80 68.12 53.04 8.61
C ARG A 80 68.36 54.25 9.53
N ARG A 81 68.47 53.95 10.83
CA ARG A 81 69.38 54.51 11.86
C ARG A 81 69.40 56.04 12.04
N GLY A 82 68.90 56.49 13.21
CA GLY A 82 69.23 57.80 13.80
C GLY A 82 68.11 58.40 14.65
N GLU A 83 68.19 58.18 15.97
CA GLU A 83 67.80 59.06 17.11
C GLU A 83 66.44 59.82 17.17
N ASN A 84 65.76 59.59 18.31
CA ASN A 84 64.73 60.37 19.02
C ASN A 84 63.29 60.44 18.45
N ALA A 85 62.41 59.58 18.99
CA ALA A 85 60.97 59.83 19.06
C ALA A 85 60.62 60.26 20.51
N PRO A 86 59.87 61.35 20.75
CA PRO A 86 59.44 61.71 22.10
C PRO A 86 58.37 60.71 22.58
N ALA A 87 58.37 60.47 23.89
CA ALA A 87 57.49 59.52 24.58
C ALA A 87 56.02 59.63 24.11
N GLU A 88 55.40 58.47 23.86
CA GLU A 88 53.97 58.35 23.56
C GLU A 88 53.17 58.74 24.81
N GLU A 89 52.89 60.04 24.99
CA GLU A 89 52.01 60.55 26.04
C GLU A 89 50.60 59.97 25.82
N SER A 90 50.00 59.40 26.88
CA SER A 90 48.64 58.85 26.78
C SER A 90 47.62 59.97 26.57
N LEU A 91 46.46 59.67 25.97
CA LEU A 91 45.39 60.66 25.79
C LEU A 91 44.97 61.30 27.13
N GLU A 92 44.98 60.52 28.20
CA GLU A 92 44.67 60.97 29.56
C GLU A 92 45.74 61.93 30.08
N GLU A 93 47.02 61.60 29.89
CA GLU A 93 48.15 62.47 30.22
C GLU A 93 48.11 63.78 29.43
N LEU A 94 47.75 63.70 28.14
CA LEU A 94 47.65 64.86 27.26
C LEU A 94 46.46 65.77 27.63
N CYS A 95 45.33 65.19 28.03
CA CYS A 95 44.17 65.91 28.58
C CYS A 95 44.51 66.62 29.91
N VAL A 96 45.19 65.92 30.82
CA VAL A 96 45.66 66.49 32.10
C VAL A 96 46.66 67.62 31.85
N LYS A 97 47.59 67.44 30.91
CA LYS A 97 48.59 68.44 30.52
C LYS A 97 47.96 69.66 29.85
N LEU A 98 46.94 69.47 29.00
CA LEU A 98 46.18 70.54 28.38
C LEU A 98 45.39 71.35 29.42
N THR A 99 44.73 70.70 30.38
CA THR A 99 44.01 71.38 31.46
C THR A 99 44.96 72.15 32.38
N LEU A 100 46.13 71.59 32.69
CA LEU A 100 47.19 72.30 33.42
C LEU A 100 47.69 73.53 32.65
N LYS A 101 47.93 73.40 31.34
CA LYS A 101 48.33 74.49 30.44
C LYS A 101 47.28 75.60 30.36
N LEU A 102 46.00 75.25 30.23
CA LEU A 102 44.91 76.24 30.17
C LEU A 102 44.73 76.97 31.51
N LYS A 103 44.95 76.27 32.64
CA LYS A 103 44.98 76.86 33.98
C LYS A 103 46.17 77.81 34.17
N GLU A 104 47.34 77.44 33.65
CA GLU A 104 48.58 78.23 33.70
C GLU A 104 48.48 79.52 32.84
N MET A 105 47.79 79.47 31.69
CA MET A 105 47.61 80.64 30.81
C MET A 105 46.54 81.64 31.31
N GLY A 106 45.83 81.36 32.41
CA GLY A 106 44.85 82.29 33.01
C GLY A 106 43.67 82.66 32.10
N GLU A 107 43.49 81.93 30.99
CA GLU A 107 42.63 82.30 29.87
C GLU A 107 41.20 81.75 29.99
N VAL A 108 40.93 81.01 31.06
CA VAL A 108 39.61 80.43 31.36
C VAL A 108 39.11 80.97 32.70
N ARG A 109 38.03 81.75 32.67
CA ARG A 109 37.26 82.15 33.88
C ARG A 109 36.76 80.87 34.58
N SER A 110 36.92 80.79 35.91
CA SER A 110 36.44 79.66 36.73
C SER A 110 34.98 79.28 36.45
N ASP A 111 34.11 80.28 36.25
CA ASP A 111 32.69 80.08 35.93
C ASP A 111 32.45 79.30 34.63
N ALA A 112 33.33 79.45 33.62
CA ALA A 112 33.25 78.70 32.36
C ALA A 112 33.70 77.24 32.53
N LEU A 113 34.64 76.98 33.44
CA LEU A 113 35.09 75.64 33.80
C LEU A 113 34.01 74.91 34.64
N GLU A 114 33.33 75.61 35.55
CA GLU A 114 32.25 75.07 36.37
C GLU A 114 31.01 74.73 35.53
N GLN A 115 30.59 75.63 34.61
CA GLN A 115 29.52 75.33 33.65
C GLN A 115 29.84 74.12 32.76
N LEU A 116 31.07 74.01 32.26
CA LEU A 116 31.50 72.83 31.50
C LEU A 116 31.48 71.55 32.34
N THR A 117 31.75 71.63 33.63
CA THR A 117 31.78 70.49 34.56
C THR A 117 30.37 70.04 34.93
N GLU A 118 29.44 70.97 35.17
CA GLU A 118 28.02 70.65 35.42
C GLU A 118 27.31 70.13 34.16
N ASP A 119 27.57 70.73 32.99
CA ASP A 119 27.04 70.24 31.71
C ASP A 119 27.60 68.87 31.33
N SER A 120 28.88 68.61 31.64
CA SER A 120 29.49 67.28 31.41
C SER A 120 28.98 66.23 32.39
N SER A 121 28.72 66.60 33.65
CA SER A 121 28.08 65.71 34.64
C SER A 121 26.67 65.29 34.20
N SER A 122 25.85 66.24 33.74
CA SER A 122 24.49 65.97 33.20
C SER A 122 24.52 65.07 31.96
N ARG A 123 25.44 65.33 31.02
CA ARG A 123 25.63 64.49 29.82
C ARG A 123 26.14 63.09 30.16
N LEU A 124 27.02 62.96 31.16
CA LEU A 124 27.52 61.66 31.64
C LEU A 124 26.38 60.83 32.22
N ALA A 125 25.55 61.42 33.09
CA ALA A 125 24.38 60.74 33.68
C ALA A 125 23.39 60.28 32.59
N GLN A 126 23.16 61.11 31.56
CA GLN A 126 22.32 60.74 30.43
C GLN A 126 22.90 59.56 29.61
N LEU A 127 24.21 59.53 29.40
CA LEU A 127 24.89 58.42 28.71
C LEU A 127 24.86 57.14 29.53
N GLU A 128 25.06 57.21 30.84
CA GLU A 128 24.98 56.06 31.74
C GLU A 128 23.57 55.44 31.76
N GLU A 129 22.54 56.29 31.79
CA GLU A 129 21.15 55.85 31.72
C GLU A 129 20.83 55.19 30.37
N LYS A 130 21.33 55.74 29.25
CA LYS A 130 21.21 55.12 27.92
C LYS A 130 21.97 53.79 27.84
N LEU A 131 23.15 53.69 28.44
CA LEU A 131 23.92 52.45 28.53
C LEU A 131 23.14 51.39 29.30
N LYS A 132 22.61 51.71 30.49
CA LYS A 132 21.78 50.81 31.29
C LYS A 132 20.56 50.31 30.53
N ARG A 133 19.85 51.19 29.80
CA ARG A 133 18.72 50.79 28.94
C ARG A 133 19.17 49.86 27.81
N SER A 134 20.27 50.18 27.14
CA SER A 134 20.82 49.35 26.05
C SER A 134 21.25 47.97 26.55
N GLU A 135 21.88 47.90 27.73
CA GLU A 135 22.24 46.64 28.36
C GLU A 135 21.01 45.80 28.73
N ALA A 136 19.97 46.42 29.29
CA ALA A 136 18.71 45.73 29.61
C ALA A 136 18.04 45.17 28.35
N HIS A 137 17.93 45.98 27.29
CA HIS A 137 17.41 45.54 25.99
C HIS A 137 18.25 44.40 25.38
N ASN A 138 19.57 44.47 25.49
CA ASN A 138 20.46 43.38 25.04
C ASN A 138 20.25 42.08 25.83
N ARG A 139 19.96 42.15 27.14
CA ARG A 139 19.59 40.95 27.92
C ARG A 139 18.27 40.36 27.44
N GLU A 140 17.26 41.20 27.22
CA GLU A 140 15.96 40.75 26.71
C GLU A 140 16.06 40.09 25.33
N LEU A 141 16.85 40.67 24.42
CA LEU A 141 17.11 40.06 23.11
C LEU A 141 17.79 38.70 23.22
N LYS A 142 18.72 38.53 24.17
CA LYS A 142 19.37 37.23 24.42
C LYS A 142 18.36 36.21 24.95
N ASP A 143 17.50 36.59 25.87
CA ASP A 143 16.46 35.71 26.42
C ASP A 143 15.40 35.35 25.38
N LEU A 144 15.02 36.29 24.51
CA LEU A 144 14.12 36.00 23.37
C LEU A 144 14.77 35.02 22.40
N THR A 145 16.05 35.23 22.06
CA THR A 145 16.80 34.34 21.16
C THR A 145 16.92 32.94 21.77
N ALA A 146 17.19 32.83 23.07
CA ALA A 146 17.24 31.54 23.77
C ALA A 146 15.87 30.83 23.72
N ARG A 147 14.77 31.54 23.96
CA ARG A 147 13.41 30.98 23.84
C ARG A 147 13.07 30.52 22.42
N GLN A 148 13.44 31.29 21.41
CA GLN A 148 13.24 30.91 20.01
C GLN A 148 14.03 29.65 19.64
N LEU A 149 15.27 29.50 20.14
CA LEU A 149 16.06 28.29 19.92
C LEU A 149 15.42 27.06 20.56
N ASP A 150 14.89 27.20 21.78
CA ASP A 150 14.19 26.12 22.48
C ASP A 150 12.90 25.71 21.75
N GLU A 151 12.09 26.68 21.31
CA GLU A 151 10.87 26.42 20.55
C GLU A 151 11.18 25.73 19.20
N MET A 152 12.23 26.17 18.50
CA MET A 152 12.71 25.51 17.29
C MET A 152 13.16 24.07 17.54
N ALA A 153 13.84 23.81 18.67
CA ALA A 153 14.24 22.47 19.05
C ALA A 153 13.02 21.58 19.35
N ASN A 154 12.03 22.10 20.08
CA ASN A 154 10.79 21.39 20.37
C ASN A 154 9.99 21.06 19.09
N LEU A 155 9.82 22.03 18.18
CA LEU A 155 9.18 21.80 16.89
C LEU A 155 9.93 20.76 16.06
N SER A 156 11.27 20.78 16.10
CA SER A 156 12.09 19.77 15.42
C SER A 156 11.86 18.37 16.00
N ALA A 157 11.78 18.24 17.33
CA ALA A 157 11.49 16.98 18.00
C ALA A 157 10.10 16.42 17.63
N ILE A 158 9.06 17.28 17.65
CA ILE A 158 7.70 16.90 17.25
C ILE A 158 7.67 16.46 15.78
N ALA A 159 8.31 17.22 14.89
CA ALA A 159 8.40 16.87 13.47
C ALA A 159 9.15 15.56 13.24
N GLY A 160 10.18 15.27 14.05
CA GLY A 160 10.88 13.98 14.06
C GLY A 160 9.97 12.83 14.49
N GLY A 161 9.25 13.02 15.60
CA GLY A 161 8.28 12.04 16.11
C GLY A 161 7.17 11.72 15.10
N ALA A 162 6.54 12.74 14.52
CA ALA A 162 5.49 12.57 13.52
C ALA A 162 5.99 11.82 12.26
N LYS A 163 7.24 12.05 11.84
CA LYS A 163 7.85 11.30 10.74
C LYS A 163 8.05 9.83 11.10
N ALA A 164 8.53 9.53 12.31
CA ALA A 164 8.71 8.17 12.78
C ALA A 164 7.38 7.41 12.86
N GLU A 165 6.35 8.03 13.43
CA GLU A 165 5.00 7.47 13.50
C GLU A 165 4.40 7.24 12.10
N THR A 166 4.60 8.18 11.17
CA THR A 166 4.17 8.01 9.78
C THR A 166 4.85 6.81 9.11
N LEU A 167 6.13 6.56 9.42
CA LEU A 167 6.85 5.39 8.91
C LEU A 167 6.30 4.10 9.52
N GLN A 168 6.07 4.08 10.84
CA GLN A 168 5.51 2.94 11.55
C GLN A 168 4.11 2.58 11.04
N LEU A 169 3.23 3.56 10.83
CA LEU A 169 1.89 3.34 10.29
C LEU A 169 1.92 2.81 8.85
N LYS A 170 2.90 3.23 8.04
CA LYS A 170 3.08 2.68 6.68
C LYS A 170 3.52 1.23 6.70
N GLU A 171 4.41 0.88 7.63
CA GLU A 171 4.86 -0.50 7.84
C GLU A 171 3.70 -1.39 8.32
N GLU A 172 2.94 -0.95 9.33
CA GLU A 172 1.77 -1.67 9.84
C GLU A 172 0.70 -1.84 8.75
N LYS A 173 0.42 -0.79 7.97
CA LYS A 173 -0.50 -0.88 6.84
C LYS A 173 -0.05 -1.95 5.84
N LEU A 174 1.24 -2.00 5.52
CA LEU A 174 1.77 -2.99 4.59
C LEU A 174 1.61 -4.42 5.16
N LYS A 175 1.90 -4.59 6.45
CA LYS A 175 1.71 -5.86 7.15
C LYS A 175 0.25 -6.32 7.15
N LEU A 176 -0.69 -5.40 7.40
CA LEU A 176 -2.13 -5.71 7.38
C LEU A 176 -2.62 -6.05 5.97
N MET A 177 -2.07 -5.41 4.93
CA MET A 177 -2.38 -5.77 3.55
C MET A 177 -1.89 -7.19 3.21
N ASP A 178 -0.66 -7.53 3.60
CA ASP A 178 -0.10 -8.87 3.39
C ASP A 178 -0.88 -9.96 4.15
N GLU A 179 -1.28 -9.68 5.40
CA GLU A 179 -2.12 -10.61 6.18
C GLU A 179 -3.50 -10.81 5.55
N LEU A 180 -4.12 -9.73 5.05
CA LEU A 180 -5.39 -9.82 4.34
C LEU A 180 -5.26 -10.67 3.07
N GLU A 181 -4.23 -10.42 2.26
CA GLU A 181 -3.96 -11.18 1.03
C GLU A 181 -3.71 -12.67 1.33
N SER A 182 -2.90 -12.99 2.34
CA SER A 182 -2.68 -14.38 2.75
C SER A 182 -3.97 -15.04 3.21
N LYS A 183 -4.80 -14.32 3.98
CA LYS A 183 -6.07 -14.86 4.48
C LYS A 183 -7.08 -15.08 3.35
N GLU A 184 -7.16 -14.17 2.38
CA GLU A 184 -7.99 -14.31 1.18
C GLU A 184 -7.51 -15.49 0.32
N ARG A 185 -6.20 -15.66 0.14
CA ARG A 185 -5.62 -16.79 -0.60
C ARG A 185 -5.90 -18.13 0.09
N GLU A 186 -5.84 -18.18 1.41
CA GLU A 186 -6.04 -19.41 2.17
C GLU A 186 -7.52 -19.74 2.43
N PHE A 187 -8.42 -18.76 2.36
CA PHE A 187 -9.83 -18.94 2.71
C PHE A 187 -10.53 -20.00 1.84
N PRO A 188 -10.41 -20.01 0.50
CA PRO A 188 -11.02 -21.06 -0.32
C PRO A 188 -10.53 -22.46 0.05
N GLY A 189 -9.22 -22.62 0.26
CA GLY A 189 -8.64 -23.91 0.65
C GLY A 189 -9.18 -24.41 2.00
N ARG A 190 -9.28 -23.52 2.99
CA ARG A 190 -9.89 -23.84 4.30
C ARG A 190 -11.38 -24.18 4.17
N ALA A 191 -12.11 -23.46 3.32
CA ALA A 191 -13.53 -23.73 3.09
C ALA A 191 -13.74 -25.10 2.42
N CYS A 192 -12.91 -25.45 1.43
CA CYS A 192 -12.94 -26.77 0.79
C CYS A 192 -12.65 -27.88 1.79
N GLN A 193 -11.55 -27.75 2.57
CA GLN A 193 -11.21 -28.74 3.59
C GLN A 193 -12.34 -28.91 4.62
N TRP A 194 -12.96 -27.81 5.04
CA TRP A 194 -14.08 -27.89 5.97
C TRP A 194 -15.28 -28.63 5.37
N ILE A 195 -15.59 -28.41 4.09
CA ILE A 195 -16.66 -29.15 3.41
C ILE A 195 -16.31 -30.64 3.30
N GLU A 196 -15.07 -30.99 2.95
CA GLU A 196 -14.59 -32.38 2.89
C GLU A 196 -14.74 -33.09 4.24
N ASP A 197 -14.36 -32.43 5.33
CA ASP A 197 -14.47 -32.98 6.69
C ASP A 197 -15.94 -33.10 7.16
N ASN A 198 -16.88 -32.41 6.50
CA ASN A 198 -18.28 -32.31 6.92
C ASN A 198 -19.28 -32.69 5.80
N LEU A 199 -18.87 -33.49 4.82
CA LEU A 199 -19.67 -33.78 3.61
C LEU A 199 -21.09 -34.27 3.92
N VAL A 200 -21.23 -35.23 4.84
CA VAL A 200 -22.54 -35.82 5.20
C VAL A 200 -23.46 -34.78 5.84
N GLU A 201 -22.92 -33.95 6.73
CA GLU A 201 -23.71 -32.91 7.40
C GLU A 201 -24.05 -31.77 6.45
N ALA A 202 -23.12 -31.36 5.59
CA ALA A 202 -23.38 -30.38 4.55
C ALA A 202 -24.47 -30.86 3.58
N ALA A 203 -24.39 -32.12 3.13
CA ALA A 203 -25.41 -32.73 2.28
C ALA A 203 -26.77 -32.79 2.99
N ARG A 204 -26.80 -33.19 4.27
CA ARG A 204 -28.03 -33.21 5.09
C ARG A 204 -28.67 -31.84 5.21
N VAL A 205 -27.88 -30.79 5.45
CA VAL A 205 -28.37 -29.41 5.55
C VAL A 205 -28.89 -28.93 4.20
N LEU A 206 -28.16 -29.17 3.11
CA LEU A 206 -28.57 -28.80 1.76
C LEU A 206 -29.87 -29.50 1.34
N THR A 207 -30.07 -30.74 1.77
CA THR A 207 -31.25 -31.56 1.44
C THR A 207 -32.35 -31.51 2.50
N SER A 208 -32.23 -30.62 3.49
CA SER A 208 -33.15 -30.57 4.64
C SER A 208 -34.57 -30.11 4.32
N SER A 209 -34.74 -29.30 3.26
CA SER A 209 -36.04 -28.90 2.73
C SER A 209 -36.00 -28.78 1.21
N GLU A 210 -37.17 -28.75 0.57
CA GLU A 210 -37.27 -28.51 -0.86
C GLU A 210 -36.66 -27.16 -1.25
N GLU A 211 -36.94 -26.09 -0.50
CA GLU A 211 -36.39 -24.77 -0.81
C GLU A 211 -34.87 -24.76 -0.71
N ARG A 212 -34.30 -25.35 0.35
CA ARG A 212 -32.84 -25.46 0.55
C ARG A 212 -32.17 -26.27 -0.55
N THR A 213 -32.83 -27.35 -0.97
CA THR A 213 -32.33 -28.21 -2.06
C THR A 213 -32.28 -27.43 -3.37
N VAL A 214 -33.37 -26.73 -3.70
CA VAL A 214 -33.46 -25.90 -4.91
C VAL A 214 -32.44 -24.77 -4.88
N GLU A 215 -32.24 -24.10 -3.75
CA GLU A 215 -31.20 -23.09 -3.59
C GLU A 215 -29.79 -23.65 -3.77
N GLY A 216 -29.51 -24.83 -3.22
CA GLY A 216 -28.25 -25.55 -3.40
C GLY A 216 -27.98 -25.86 -4.88
N PHE A 217 -28.97 -26.39 -5.61
CA PHE A 217 -28.82 -26.61 -7.05
C PHE A 217 -28.67 -25.30 -7.83
N LYS A 218 -29.44 -24.25 -7.50
CA LYS A 218 -29.27 -22.92 -8.12
C LYS A 218 -27.87 -22.37 -7.93
N MET A 219 -27.25 -22.61 -6.77
CA MET A 219 -25.84 -22.24 -6.53
C MET A 219 -24.92 -22.99 -7.49
N LEU A 220 -25.07 -24.31 -7.61
CA LEU A 220 -24.27 -25.14 -8.52
C LEU A 220 -24.44 -24.73 -9.99
N TYR A 221 -25.64 -24.30 -10.41
CA TYR A 221 -25.88 -23.81 -11.77
C TYR A 221 -25.20 -22.46 -12.09
N ARG A 222 -24.71 -21.71 -11.10
CA ARG A 222 -24.00 -20.45 -11.36
C ARG A 222 -22.58 -20.67 -11.85
N ASP A 223 -21.95 -21.75 -11.40
CA ASP A 223 -20.56 -22.08 -11.70
C ASP A 223 -20.48 -23.12 -12.83
N GLU A 224 -19.46 -23.03 -13.67
CA GLU A 224 -19.31 -23.94 -14.81
C GLU A 224 -19.00 -25.37 -14.37
N GLN A 225 -18.21 -25.56 -13.31
CA GLN A 225 -17.94 -26.89 -12.75
C GLN A 225 -19.20 -27.48 -12.12
N GLY A 226 -20.02 -26.65 -11.48
CA GLY A 226 -21.30 -27.09 -10.91
C GLY A 226 -22.30 -27.54 -11.98
N LYS A 227 -22.38 -26.84 -13.12
CA LYS A 227 -23.20 -27.27 -14.28
C LYS A 227 -22.69 -28.58 -14.87
N GLU A 228 -21.37 -28.73 -15.01
CA GLU A 228 -20.76 -29.97 -15.50
C GLU A 228 -21.12 -31.14 -14.59
N MET A 229 -20.96 -30.99 -13.28
CA MET A 229 -21.34 -32.00 -12.30
C MET A 229 -22.81 -32.41 -12.41
N ILE A 230 -23.73 -31.43 -12.47
CA ILE A 230 -25.17 -31.72 -12.60
C ILE A 230 -25.45 -32.47 -13.91
N THR A 231 -24.79 -32.09 -15.00
CA THR A 231 -24.94 -32.75 -16.30
C THR A 231 -24.47 -34.19 -16.23
N GLN A 232 -23.30 -34.46 -15.64
CA GLN A 232 -22.77 -35.81 -15.47
C GLN A 232 -23.71 -36.69 -14.64
N ILE A 233 -24.27 -36.17 -13.54
CA ILE A 233 -25.27 -36.88 -12.72
C ILE A 233 -26.53 -37.19 -13.54
N GLY A 234 -27.04 -36.20 -14.28
CA GLY A 234 -28.21 -36.36 -15.13
C GLY A 234 -28.01 -37.41 -16.24
N SER A 235 -26.87 -37.35 -16.94
CA SER A 235 -26.48 -38.32 -17.97
C SER A 235 -26.36 -39.73 -17.40
N TYR A 236 -25.71 -39.89 -16.23
CA TYR A 236 -25.61 -41.18 -15.56
C TYR A 236 -26.99 -41.76 -15.21
N GLY A 237 -27.87 -40.95 -14.61
CA GLY A 237 -29.23 -41.37 -14.28
C GLY A 237 -30.04 -41.79 -15.51
N PHE A 238 -29.90 -41.05 -16.61
CA PHE A 238 -30.54 -41.38 -17.88
C PHE A 238 -30.03 -42.68 -18.49
N MET A 239 -28.71 -42.88 -18.57
CA MET A 239 -28.10 -44.10 -19.10
C MET A 239 -28.46 -45.32 -18.27
N SER A 240 -28.39 -45.19 -16.94
CA SER A 240 -28.77 -46.26 -15.99
C SER A 240 -30.26 -46.61 -16.11
N GLY A 241 -31.11 -45.60 -16.30
CA GLY A 241 -32.54 -45.78 -16.57
C GLY A 241 -32.78 -46.58 -17.86
N GLN A 242 -32.20 -46.13 -18.98
CA GLN A 242 -32.33 -46.83 -20.26
C GLN A 242 -31.85 -48.28 -20.21
N LYS A 243 -30.73 -48.55 -19.54
CA LYS A 243 -30.22 -49.91 -19.39
C LYS A 243 -31.22 -50.79 -18.64
N ARG A 244 -31.72 -50.33 -17.48
CA ARG A 244 -32.70 -51.07 -16.68
C ARG A 244 -33.99 -51.36 -17.45
N ASP A 245 -34.49 -50.38 -18.21
CA ASP A 245 -35.70 -50.56 -19.02
C ASP A 245 -35.49 -51.58 -20.15
N ARG A 246 -34.30 -51.59 -20.76
CA ARG A 246 -33.90 -52.60 -21.74
C ARG A 246 -33.79 -53.97 -21.09
N GLU A 247 -33.09 -54.09 -19.97
CA GLU A 247 -32.97 -55.35 -19.20
C GLU A 247 -34.34 -55.95 -18.87
N ALA A 248 -35.28 -55.13 -18.39
CA ALA A 248 -36.64 -55.58 -18.11
C ALA A 248 -37.35 -56.06 -19.38
N THR A 249 -37.17 -55.35 -20.50
CA THR A 249 -37.74 -55.74 -21.80
C THR A 249 -37.18 -57.07 -22.30
N TYR A 250 -35.85 -57.23 -22.27
CA TYR A 250 -35.20 -58.47 -22.66
C TYR A 250 -35.57 -59.64 -21.75
N ALA A 251 -35.69 -59.42 -20.44
CA ALA A 251 -36.15 -60.46 -19.50
C ALA A 251 -37.56 -60.97 -19.84
N ILE A 252 -38.51 -60.05 -20.09
CA ILE A 252 -39.88 -60.41 -20.47
C ILE A 252 -39.93 -61.15 -21.81
N LEU A 253 -39.09 -60.75 -22.77
CA LEU A 253 -39.06 -61.38 -24.08
C LEU A 253 -38.37 -62.74 -24.05
N ALA A 254 -37.30 -62.91 -23.29
CA ALA A 254 -36.61 -64.18 -23.09
C ALA A 254 -37.53 -65.24 -22.44
N GLU A 255 -38.46 -64.84 -21.58
CA GLU A 255 -39.50 -65.74 -21.05
C GLU A 255 -40.45 -66.28 -22.14
N ARG A 256 -40.65 -65.52 -23.23
CA ARG A 256 -41.60 -65.84 -24.30
C ARG A 256 -40.93 -66.52 -25.49
N ASP A 257 -39.70 -66.12 -25.80
CA ASP A 257 -38.87 -66.66 -26.86
C ASP A 257 -37.43 -66.83 -26.34
N PRO A 258 -37.03 -68.07 -25.96
CA PRO A 258 -35.70 -68.35 -25.46
C PRO A 258 -34.57 -68.10 -26.46
N ASP A 259 -34.86 -68.09 -27.77
CA ASP A 259 -33.89 -67.86 -28.83
C ASP A 259 -33.84 -66.38 -29.28
N ILE A 260 -34.40 -65.48 -28.45
CA ILE A 260 -34.46 -64.06 -28.77
C ILE A 260 -33.07 -63.47 -29.05
N ASN A 261 -32.99 -62.72 -30.14
CA ASN A 261 -31.85 -61.84 -30.42
C ASN A 261 -32.34 -60.42 -30.73
N ALA A 262 -31.52 -59.43 -30.35
CA ALA A 262 -31.84 -58.01 -30.49
C ALA A 262 -32.19 -57.61 -31.94
N GLU A 263 -31.43 -58.11 -32.91
CA GLU A 263 -31.55 -57.75 -34.32
C GLU A 263 -32.87 -58.25 -34.95
N SER A 264 -33.31 -59.46 -34.62
CA SER A 264 -34.54 -60.07 -35.15
C SER A 264 -35.81 -59.34 -34.72
N TYR A 265 -35.77 -58.70 -33.55
CA TYR A 265 -36.87 -57.89 -33.02
C TYR A 265 -36.69 -56.39 -33.31
N GLY A 266 -35.64 -56.00 -34.02
CA GLY A 266 -35.33 -54.59 -34.30
C GLY A 266 -35.06 -53.76 -33.04
N LEU A 267 -34.60 -54.41 -31.96
CA LEU A 267 -34.29 -53.77 -30.70
C LEU A 267 -32.92 -53.08 -30.77
N ALA A 268 -32.78 -51.99 -30.00
CA ALA A 268 -31.49 -51.37 -29.82
C ALA A 268 -30.49 -52.37 -29.20
N PRO A 269 -29.21 -52.35 -29.62
CA PRO A 269 -28.18 -53.17 -29.01
C PRO A 269 -28.16 -53.02 -27.49
N PHE A 270 -27.93 -54.13 -26.80
CA PHE A 270 -27.74 -54.11 -25.36
C PHE A 270 -26.41 -53.39 -25.05
N PRO A 271 -26.38 -52.41 -24.14
CA PRO A 271 -25.13 -51.81 -23.71
C PRO A 271 -24.33 -52.85 -22.92
N ASP A 272 -23.18 -53.27 -23.42
CA ASP A 272 -22.35 -54.30 -22.78
C ASP A 272 -21.82 -53.84 -21.41
N ASP A 273 -21.55 -52.55 -21.25
CA ASP A 273 -20.97 -51.99 -20.02
C ASP A 273 -22.04 -51.44 -19.05
N GLU A 274 -21.78 -51.57 -17.75
CA GLU A 274 -22.52 -50.83 -16.73
C GLU A 274 -22.13 -49.35 -16.78
N PRO A 275 -23.10 -48.40 -16.83
CA PRO A 275 -22.75 -47.00 -16.76
C PRO A 275 -21.97 -46.75 -15.46
N ALA A 276 -20.78 -46.15 -15.59
CA ALA A 276 -19.96 -45.85 -14.42
C ALA A 276 -20.57 -44.66 -13.66
N PRO A 277 -20.67 -44.74 -12.32
CA PRO A 277 -21.12 -43.60 -11.54
C PRO A 277 -20.12 -42.44 -11.70
N PRO A 278 -20.60 -41.19 -11.79
CA PRO A 278 -19.73 -40.02 -11.98
C PRO A 278 -18.89 -39.71 -10.74
N PHE A 279 -19.27 -40.23 -9.58
CA PHE A 279 -18.55 -40.08 -8.30
C PHE A 279 -18.30 -41.45 -7.66
N PRO A 280 -17.18 -41.62 -6.93
CA PRO A 280 -16.91 -42.84 -6.18
C PRO A 280 -18.03 -43.11 -5.18
N LEU A 281 -18.49 -44.36 -5.10
CA LEU A 281 -19.36 -44.83 -4.04
C LEU A 281 -18.45 -45.46 -2.97
N GLU A 282 -18.38 -44.83 -1.80
CA GLU A 282 -17.74 -45.42 -0.59
C GLU A 282 -18.61 -46.50 0.04
#